data_AF-D9PTP4-F1
#
_entry.id   AF-D9PTP4-F1
#
_cell.length_a   1.000
_cell.length_b   1.000
_cell.length_c   1.000
_cell.angle_alpha   90.00
_cell.angle_beta   90.00
_cell.angle_gamma   90.00
#
_symmetry.space_group_name_H-M   'P 1'
#
loop_
_entity.id
_entity.type
_entity.pdbx_description
1 polymer ?
#
loop_
_entity_poly.entity_id
_entity_poly.type
_entity_poly.pdbx_seq_one_letter_code
_entity_poly.pdbx_strand_id
1 'polypeptide(L)' 'MPAALKKMPVPRGDHDDVMVYAKVTSDDVGNVAIPDWQDLNGEVILEMEPESCHLIPFESVHQLVEDGNIQLM' A
#
# COMPACT_ATOMS: atom_id res chain seq x y z
N MET A 1 -20.67 42.14 10.28
CA MET A 1 -21.11 40.73 10.49
C MET A 1 -19.91 39.94 10.98
N PRO A 2 -20.03 39.06 11.98
CA PRO A 2 -18.90 38.25 12.41
C PRO A 2 -18.50 37.27 11.30
N ALA A 3 -17.20 37.00 11.17
CA ALA A 3 -16.70 36.06 10.17
C ALA A 3 -17.26 34.66 10.45
N ALA A 4 -17.75 33.98 9.40
CA ALA A 4 -18.25 32.62 9.51
C ALA A 4 -17.14 31.70 10.03
N LEU A 5 -17.44 30.92 11.06
CA LEU A 5 -16.54 29.89 11.57
C LEU A 5 -16.29 28.86 10.46
N LYS A 6 -15.04 28.78 10.00
CA LYS A 6 -14.64 27.83 8.97
C LYS A 6 -14.34 26.49 9.65
N LYS A 7 -15.09 25.44 9.30
CA LYS A 7 -14.78 24.07 9.75
C LYS A 7 -13.42 23.69 9.16
N MET A 8 -12.43 23.48 10.02
CA MET A 8 -11.18 22.84 9.65
C MET A 8 -11.45 21.34 9.44
N PRO A 9 -10.93 20.71 8.37
CA PRO A 9 -10.99 19.27 8.25
C PRO A 9 -10.26 18.65 9.44
N VAL A 10 -10.88 17.63 10.04
CA VAL A 10 -10.25 16.86 11.12
C VAL A 10 -9.01 16.20 10.51
N PRO A 11 -7.83 16.30 11.15
CA PRO A 11 -6.67 15.53 10.74
C PRO A 11 -7.08 14.07 10.64
N ARG A 12 -6.87 13.46 9.47
CA ARG A 12 -7.05 12.02 9.35
C ARG A 12 -6.01 11.36 10.26
N GLY A 13 -6.38 10.24 10.89
CA GLY A 13 -5.43 9.49 11.70
C GLY A 13 -4.22 9.09 10.88
N ASP A 14 -3.08 8.92 11.52
CA ASP A 14 -1.90 8.37 10.88
C ASP A 14 -2.26 7.01 10.26
N HIS A 15 -1.73 6.71 9.08
CA HIS A 15 -1.89 5.40 8.45
C HIS A 15 -1.06 4.38 9.26
N ASP A 16 -1.74 3.48 9.97
CA ASP A 16 -1.13 2.43 10.80
C ASP A 16 -0.89 1.12 10.00
N ASP A 17 -0.64 1.23 8.70
CA ASP A 17 -0.42 0.06 7.85
C ASP A 17 0.93 -0.61 8.20
N VAL A 18 0.90 -1.93 8.41
CA VAL A 18 2.11 -2.71 8.64
C VAL A 18 2.85 -2.86 7.31
N MET A 19 3.94 -2.10 7.18
CA MET A 19 4.79 -2.13 5.99
C MET A 19 5.83 -3.25 6.07
N VAL A 20 6.04 -3.94 4.95
CA VAL A 20 7.00 -5.06 4.83
C VAL A 20 7.89 -4.89 3.61
N TYR A 21 9.09 -5.45 3.69
CA TYR A 21 9.95 -5.65 2.52
C TYR A 21 9.58 -6.99 1.87
N ALA A 22 9.09 -6.92 0.64
CA ALA A 22 8.69 -8.09 -0.14
C ALA A 22 9.61 -8.23 -1.35
N LYS A 23 10.31 -9.36 -1.45
CA LYS A 23 11.06 -9.76 -2.64
C LYS A 23 10.19 -10.63 -3.54
N VAL A 24 10.09 -10.28 -4.82
CA VAL A 24 9.37 -11.08 -5.81
C VAL A 24 10.21 -12.31 -6.18
N THR A 25 9.63 -13.50 -6.06
CA THR A 25 10.32 -14.78 -6.31
C THR A 25 9.75 -15.56 -7.48
N SER A 26 8.61 -15.13 -8.03
CA SER A 26 7.92 -15.75 -9.16
C SER A 26 7.88 -14.80 -10.35
N ASP A 27 7.85 -15.35 -11.57
CA ASP A 27 7.84 -14.55 -12.81
C ASP A 27 6.44 -14.01 -13.17
N ASP A 28 5.38 -14.57 -12.55
CA ASP A 28 3.97 -14.32 -12.91
C ASP A 28 3.14 -13.66 -11.77
N VAL A 29 3.77 -12.84 -10.92
CA VAL A 29 3.07 -12.18 -9.79
C VAL A 29 2.06 -11.12 -10.27
N GLY A 30 2.31 -10.50 -11.42
CA GLY A 30 1.45 -9.49 -12.00
C GLY A 30 1.47 -8.18 -11.20
N ASN A 31 0.32 -7.51 -11.13
CA ASN A 31 0.20 -6.20 -10.51
C ASN A 31 -0.53 -6.27 -9.17
N VAL A 32 -0.08 -5.50 -8.19
CA VAL A 32 -0.68 -5.41 -6.85
C VAL A 32 -1.29 -4.02 -6.66
N ALA A 33 -2.52 -3.97 -6.17
CA ALA A 33 -3.14 -2.74 -5.73
C ALA A 33 -2.68 -2.40 -4.29
N ILE A 34 -2.15 -1.20 -4.11
CA ILE A 34 -1.76 -0.66 -2.80
C ILE A 34 -2.54 0.64 -2.53
N PRO A 35 -2.83 0.98 -1.26
CA PRO A 35 -3.43 2.26 -0.91
C PRO A 35 -2.61 3.45 -1.42
N ASP A 36 -3.28 4.50 -1.90
CA ASP A 36 -2.64 5.76 -2.24
C ASP A 36 -2.50 6.64 -0.98
N TRP A 37 -1.26 6.99 -0.61
CA TRP A 37 -1.00 7.86 0.54
C TRP A 37 -1.25 9.35 0.25
N GLN A 38 -1.40 9.75 -1.01
CA GLN A 38 -1.83 11.11 -1.39
C GLN A 38 -3.36 11.22 -1.46
N ASP A 39 -4.04 10.14 -1.82
CA ASP A 39 -5.50 10.02 -1.80
C ASP A 39 -5.94 8.77 -1.05
N LEU A 40 -6.32 8.93 0.21
CA LEU A 40 -6.66 7.79 1.07
C LEU A 40 -7.95 7.03 0.67
N ASN A 41 -8.63 7.44 -0.41
CA ASN A 41 -9.73 6.71 -1.02
C ASN A 41 -9.33 6.03 -2.35
N GLY A 42 -8.09 6.24 -2.78
CA GLY A 42 -7.53 5.74 -4.03
C GLY A 42 -6.60 4.56 -3.82
N GLU A 43 -6.30 3.91 -4.93
CA GLU A 43 -5.34 2.80 -5.00
C GLU A 43 -4.33 3.10 -6.12
N VAL A 44 -3.08 2.72 -5.89
CA VAL A 44 -2.01 2.72 -6.88
C VAL A 44 -1.76 1.28 -7.29
N ILE A 45 -1.58 1.06 -8.59
CA ILE A 45 -1.20 -0.25 -9.12
C ILE A 45 0.33 -0.32 -9.20
N LEU A 46 0.91 -1.24 -8.45
CA LEU A 46 2.33 -1.53 -8.42
C LEU A 46 2.63 -2.75 -9.29
N GLU A 47 3.55 -2.58 -10.25
CA GLU A 47 4.07 -3.69 -11.06
C GLU A 47 5.11 -4.46 -10.24
N MET A 48 4.90 -5.77 -10.07
CA MET A 48 5.77 -6.65 -9.27
C MET A 48 6.72 -7.41 -10.21
N GLU A 49 7.81 -6.75 -10.59
CA GLU A 49 8.80 -7.36 -11.48
C GLU A 49 9.55 -8.53 -10.80
N PRO A 50 9.97 -9.56 -11.55
CA PRO A 50 10.73 -10.67 -10.97
C PRO A 50 12.05 -10.20 -10.34
N GLU A 51 12.40 -10.78 -9.19
CA GLU A 51 13.57 -10.41 -8.37
C GLU A 51 13.59 -8.99 -7.79
N SER A 52 12.56 -8.17 -8.04
CA SER A 52 12.44 -6.85 -7.43
C SER A 52 12.21 -6.94 -5.91
N CYS A 53 12.42 -5.82 -5.23
CA CYS A 53 12.10 -5.68 -3.81
C CYS A 53 11.32 -4.39 -3.58
N HIS A 54 10.19 -4.51 -2.88
CA HIS A 54 9.28 -3.40 -2.65
C HIS A 54 8.98 -3.24 -1.16
N LEU A 55 8.82 -1.98 -0.72
CA LEU A 55 8.27 -1.64 0.59
C LEU A 55 6.77 -1.38 0.41
N ILE A 56 5.95 -2.31 0.90
CA ILE A 56 4.50 -2.33 0.63
C ILE A 56 3.71 -2.76 1.86
N PRO A 57 2.42 -2.42 1.95
CA PRO A 57 1.56 -2.90 3.03
C PRO A 57 1.42 -4.41 2.99
N PHE A 58 1.54 -5.06 4.14
CA PHE A 58 1.42 -6.51 4.24
C PHE A 58 0.05 -7.02 3.74
N GLU A 59 -1.03 -6.29 4.06
CA GLU A 59 -2.39 -6.63 3.63
C GLU A 59 -2.50 -6.74 2.10
N SER A 60 -1.80 -5.87 1.35
CA SER A 60 -1.82 -5.89 -0.12
C SER A 60 -1.16 -7.13 -0.71
N VAL A 61 -0.32 -7.83 0.03
CA VAL A 61 0.46 -8.97 -0.47
C VAL A 61 0.35 -10.24 0.34
N HIS A 62 -0.52 -10.27 1.36
CA HIS A 62 -0.75 -11.42 2.22
C HIS A 62 -0.93 -12.72 1.42
N GLN A 63 -1.83 -12.72 0.43
CA GLN A 63 -2.09 -13.88 -0.41
C GLN A 63 -0.85 -14.31 -1.21
N LEU A 64 -0.06 -13.36 -1.71
CA LEU A 64 1.14 -13.66 -2.48
C LEU A 64 2.24 -14.30 -1.62
N VAL A 65 2.28 -13.96 -0.33
CA VAL A 65 3.16 -14.63 0.65
C VAL A 65 2.70 -16.06 0.87
N GLU A 66 1.39 -16.28 1.10
CA GLU A 66 0.83 -17.61 1.31
C GLU A 66 1.03 -18.53 0.09
N ASP A 67 0.91 -17.98 -1.11
CA ASP A 67 1.09 -18.69 -2.37
C ASP A 67 2.59 -18.94 -2.70
N GLY A 68 3.51 -18.34 -1.96
CA GLY A 68 4.96 -18.46 -2.19
C GLY A 68 5.48 -17.66 -3.40
N ASN A 69 4.68 -16.73 -3.91
CA ASN A 69 5.03 -15.87 -5.05
C ASN A 69 5.99 -14.74 -4.66
N ILE A 70 5.98 -14.37 -3.38
CA ILE A 70 6.89 -13.39 -2.80
C ILE A 70 7.48 -13.91 -1.48
N GLN A 71 8.62 -13.37 -1.09
CA GLN A 71 9.30 -13.65 0.16
C GLN A 71 9.43 -12.38 1.00
N LEU A 72 8.98 -12.43 2.25
CA LEU A 72 9.22 -11.35 3.22
C LEU A 72 10.69 -11.36 3.68
N MET A 73 11.28 -10.17 3.82
CA MET A 73 12.66 -9.96 4.28
C MET A 73 12.75 -9.45 5.71
#